data_AF-A0A0N7F209-F1
#
_entry.id   AF-A0A0N7F209-F1
#
_cell.length_a   1.000
_cell.length_b   1.000
_cell.length_c   1.000
_cell.angle_alpha   90.00
_cell.angle_beta   90.00
_cell.angle_gamma   90.00
#
_symmetry.space_group_name_H-M   'P 1'
#
loop_
_entity.id
_entity.type
_entity.pdbx_description
1 polymer ?
#
loop_
_entity_poly.entity_id
_entity_poly.type
_entity_poly.pdbx_seq_one_letter_code
_entity_poly.pdbx_strand_id
1 'polypeptide(L)'
;MPRFPSSNARTRTQPSSSPSLSHSALPPPRKRLCAPSPYDRRSSAMDATIHAELIAVEAAFIQELAGGQFSQGFVERFLATLQRATEAVEGGALSIPTSHLLQTVLRRVSIVAGRLHADEAVATRLADEATDAAREVINRMGSQAFVSDQRSSLSPSPPGRSCRQMRHPPSPPSDLLLAPYRRWFLDHFAFPYLTAADK
;
A
#
# COMPACT_ATOMS: atom_id res chain seq x y z
N MET A 1 0.43 -19.45 47.25
CA MET A 1 -0.05 -20.79 46.83
C MET A 1 -0.80 -21.44 47.97
N PRO A 2 -2.08 -21.78 47.82
CA PRO A 2 -2.73 -22.84 48.60
C PRO A 2 -2.93 -24.08 47.73
N ARG A 3 -2.38 -25.22 48.18
CA ARG A 3 -2.61 -26.55 47.61
C ARG A 3 -3.78 -27.21 48.35
N PHE A 4 -4.75 -27.75 47.63
CA PHE A 4 -5.72 -28.73 48.12
C PHE A 4 -6.04 -29.76 47.01
N PRO A 5 -6.52 -30.96 47.38
CA PRO A 5 -5.88 -32.21 46.99
C PRO A 5 -6.59 -32.94 45.84
N SER A 6 -5.82 -33.79 45.17
CA SER A 6 -6.29 -34.90 44.36
C SER A 6 -7.15 -35.85 45.19
N SER A 7 -8.37 -36.14 44.75
CA SER A 7 -9.08 -37.34 45.21
C SER A 7 -9.91 -37.94 44.08
N ASN A 8 -9.62 -39.22 43.84
CA ASN A 8 -10.20 -40.09 42.83
C ASN A 8 -11.64 -40.48 43.18
N ALA A 9 -12.56 -40.39 42.23
CA ALA A 9 -13.82 -41.15 42.27
C ALA A 9 -14.08 -41.80 40.91
N ARG A 10 -13.68 -43.07 40.89
CA ARG A 10 -13.86 -44.12 39.90
C ARG A 10 -15.34 -44.39 39.67
N THR A 11 -15.89 -44.06 38.49
CA THR A 11 -17.14 -44.66 37.99
C THR A 11 -16.90 -45.27 36.62
N ARG A 12 -16.44 -46.52 36.71
CA ARG A 12 -16.35 -47.53 35.66
C ARG A 12 -17.78 -47.94 35.29
N THR A 13 -18.31 -47.47 34.15
CA THR A 13 -19.48 -48.10 33.53
C THR A 13 -19.00 -49.29 32.71
N GLN A 14 -19.36 -50.50 33.16
CA GLN A 14 -19.22 -51.70 32.34
C GLN A 14 -20.17 -51.63 31.14
N PRO A 15 -19.78 -52.08 29.94
CA PRO A 15 -20.74 -52.57 28.98
C PRO A 15 -21.20 -53.97 29.42
N SER A 16 -22.51 -54.15 29.56
CA SER A 16 -23.10 -55.47 29.72
C SER A 16 -22.91 -56.28 28.44
N SER A 17 -22.27 -57.43 28.60
CA SER A 17 -22.18 -58.48 27.60
C SER A 17 -23.48 -59.26 27.55
N SER A 18 -24.19 -59.17 26.42
CA SER A 18 -25.23 -60.11 26.02
C SER A 18 -24.87 -60.69 24.66
N PRO A 19 -24.56 -62.00 24.54
CA PRO A 19 -24.49 -62.67 23.26
C PRO A 19 -25.84 -63.34 22.99
N SER A 20 -26.70 -62.68 22.22
CA SER A 20 -27.83 -63.38 21.59
C SER A 20 -27.35 -64.03 20.29
N LEU A 21 -26.96 -65.30 20.43
CA LEU A 21 -26.92 -66.27 19.33
C LEU A 21 -28.31 -66.34 18.69
N SER A 22 -28.50 -65.68 17.55
CA SER A 22 -29.63 -65.91 16.66
C SER A 22 -29.13 -66.46 15.34
N HIS A 23 -29.49 -67.73 15.11
CA HIS A 23 -29.31 -68.46 13.87
C HIS A 23 -30.09 -67.80 12.73
N SER A 24 -29.38 -67.11 11.83
CA SER A 24 -29.79 -66.90 10.43
C SER A 24 -28.56 -66.48 9.64
N ALA A 25 -27.70 -67.46 9.36
CA ALA A 25 -26.64 -67.31 8.37
C ALA A 25 -27.25 -67.35 6.97
N LEU A 26 -27.94 -66.28 6.58
CA LEU A 26 -28.02 -65.92 5.17
C LEU A 26 -26.72 -65.19 4.83
N PRO A 27 -26.07 -65.48 3.68
CA PRO A 27 -24.91 -64.71 3.26
C PRO A 27 -25.29 -63.22 3.26
N PRO A 28 -24.44 -62.32 3.77
CA PRO A 28 -24.73 -60.90 3.71
C PRO A 28 -24.99 -60.55 2.25
N PRO A 29 -26.07 -59.83 1.93
CA PRO A 29 -26.34 -59.42 0.56
C PRO A 29 -25.06 -58.74 0.07
N ARG A 30 -24.39 -59.35 -0.92
CA ARG A 30 -23.25 -58.73 -1.60
C ARG A 30 -23.78 -57.38 -2.03
N LYS A 31 -23.31 -56.32 -1.34
CA LYS A 31 -23.65 -54.93 -1.68
C LYS A 31 -23.32 -54.82 -3.17
N ARG A 32 -24.36 -54.81 -4.01
CA ARG A 32 -24.20 -54.42 -5.40
C ARG A 32 -23.50 -53.07 -5.30
N LEU A 33 -22.36 -52.95 -5.97
CA LEU A 33 -21.72 -51.66 -6.21
C LEU A 33 -22.85 -50.67 -6.45
N CYS A 34 -23.04 -49.75 -5.51
CA CYS A 34 -24.13 -48.79 -5.57
C CYS A 34 -24.11 -48.23 -7.00
N ALA A 35 -25.20 -48.47 -7.75
CA ALA A 35 -25.34 -47.80 -9.02
C ALA A 35 -25.12 -46.31 -8.73
N PRO A 36 -24.22 -45.62 -9.46
CA PRO A 36 -23.96 -44.22 -9.20
C PRO A 36 -25.31 -43.51 -9.18
N SER A 37 -25.54 -42.75 -8.11
CA SER A 37 -26.75 -41.94 -7.97
C SER A 37 -26.94 -41.18 -9.27
N PRO A 38 -28.14 -41.17 -9.89
CA PRO A 38 -28.40 -40.37 -11.07
C PRO A 38 -28.23 -38.85 -10.81
N TYR A 39 -28.04 -38.47 -9.54
CA TYR A 39 -27.74 -37.11 -9.10
C TYR A 39 -26.26 -36.85 -8.79
N ASP A 40 -25.36 -37.82 -9.01
CA ASP A 40 -23.93 -37.51 -9.16
C ASP A 40 -23.78 -36.75 -10.48
N ARG A 41 -24.08 -35.45 -10.44
CA ARG A 41 -23.61 -34.47 -11.43
C ARG A 41 -22.10 -34.63 -11.42
N ARG A 42 -21.58 -35.42 -12.35
CA ARG A 42 -20.17 -35.42 -12.69
C ARG A 42 -19.84 -33.96 -12.99
N SER A 43 -19.15 -33.31 -12.06
CA SER A 43 -18.56 -31.99 -12.28
C SER A 43 -17.86 -32.08 -13.63
N SER A 44 -18.21 -31.17 -14.54
CA SER A 44 -17.57 -31.16 -15.85
C SER A 44 -16.07 -30.95 -15.60
N ALA A 45 -15.20 -31.58 -16.39
CA ALA A 45 -13.75 -31.36 -16.25
C ALA A 45 -13.41 -29.86 -16.32
N MET A 46 -14.20 -29.09 -17.08
CA MET A 46 -14.13 -27.63 -17.16
C MET A 46 -14.49 -26.94 -15.83
N ASP A 47 -15.58 -27.35 -15.18
CA ASP A 47 -16.01 -26.81 -13.88
C ASP A 47 -14.93 -26.98 -12.81
N ALA A 48 -14.37 -28.19 -12.70
CA ALA A 48 -13.27 -28.45 -11.76
C ALA A 48 -12.01 -27.61 -12.08
N THR A 49 -11.70 -27.45 -13.37
CA THR A 49 -10.55 -26.65 -13.81
C THR A 49 -10.73 -25.18 -13.46
N ILE A 50 -11.86 -24.57 -13.83
CA ILE A 50 -12.15 -23.18 -13.52
C ILE A 50 -12.23 -22.95 -12.02
N HIS A 51 -12.83 -23.87 -11.27
CA HIS A 51 -12.88 -23.76 -9.81
C HIS A 51 -11.48 -23.71 -9.20
N ALA A 52 -10.57 -24.59 -9.63
CA ALA A 52 -9.18 -24.58 -9.18
C ALA A 52 -8.45 -23.29 -9.58
N GLU A 53 -8.63 -22.84 -10.81
CA GLU A 53 -8.03 -21.60 -11.31
C GLU A 53 -8.51 -20.37 -10.53
N LEU A 54 -9.81 -20.26 -10.23
CA LEU A 54 -10.36 -19.15 -9.45
C LEU A 54 -9.78 -19.08 -8.05
N ILE A 55 -9.60 -20.23 -7.37
CA ILE A 55 -8.97 -20.29 -6.05
C ILE A 55 -7.49 -19.91 -6.13
N ALA A 56 -6.76 -20.44 -7.12
CA ALA A 56 -5.34 -20.15 -7.30
C ALA A 56 -5.12 -18.66 -7.59
N VAL A 57 -5.98 -18.08 -8.41
CA VAL A 57 -5.97 -16.67 -8.76
C VAL A 57 -6.34 -15.79 -7.56
N GLU A 58 -7.33 -16.15 -6.77
CA GLU A 58 -7.67 -15.42 -5.54
C GLU A 58 -6.51 -15.44 -4.54
N ALA A 59 -5.85 -16.58 -4.37
CA ALA A 59 -4.66 -16.68 -3.52
C ALA A 59 -3.51 -15.80 -4.04
N ALA A 60 -3.25 -15.83 -5.35
CA ALA A 60 -2.23 -15.00 -5.97
C ALA A 60 -2.56 -13.50 -5.84
N PHE A 61 -3.83 -13.11 -5.98
CA PHE A 61 -4.28 -11.73 -5.76
C PHE A 61 -3.93 -11.23 -4.36
N ILE A 62 -4.21 -12.04 -3.33
CA ILE A 62 -3.91 -11.69 -1.94
C ILE A 62 -2.40 -11.57 -1.70
N GLN A 63 -1.60 -12.45 -2.32
CA GLN A 63 -0.13 -12.39 -2.22
C GLN A 63 0.45 -11.14 -2.88
N GLU A 64 0.01 -10.81 -4.08
CA GLU A 64 0.46 -9.61 -4.81
C GLU A 64 0.00 -8.33 -4.09
N LEU A 65 -1.21 -8.33 -3.51
CA LEU A 65 -1.70 -7.23 -2.69
C LEU A 65 -0.82 -7.01 -1.46
N ALA A 66 -0.34 -8.07 -0.80
CA ALA A 66 0.61 -7.97 0.31
C ALA A 66 2.00 -7.45 -0.14
N GLY A 67 2.38 -7.72 -1.39
CA GLY A 67 3.61 -7.19 -2.00
C GLY A 67 3.52 -5.71 -2.41
N GLY A 68 2.31 -5.13 -2.46
CA GLY A 68 2.08 -3.73 -2.78
C GLY A 68 2.25 -3.35 -4.27
N GLN A 69 2.56 -4.32 -5.13
CA GLN A 69 2.65 -4.14 -6.58
C GLN A 69 2.08 -5.36 -7.27
N PHE A 70 1.21 -5.14 -8.26
CA PHE A 70 0.71 -6.20 -9.11
C PHE A 70 1.65 -6.40 -10.29
N SER A 71 2.21 -7.60 -10.42
CA SER A 71 2.99 -7.96 -11.60
C SER A 71 2.13 -7.98 -12.87
N GLN A 72 2.66 -7.50 -14.00
CA GLN A 72 1.95 -7.54 -15.28
C GLN A 72 1.49 -8.96 -15.65
N GLY A 73 2.36 -9.95 -15.40
CA GLY A 73 2.04 -11.36 -15.63
C GLY A 73 0.96 -11.92 -14.69
N PHE A 74 0.72 -11.33 -13.52
CA PHE A 74 -0.46 -11.65 -12.72
C PHE A 74 -1.73 -11.09 -13.37
N VAL A 75 -1.72 -9.82 -13.79
CA VAL A 75 -2.89 -9.16 -14.38
C VAL A 75 -3.36 -9.88 -15.64
N GLU A 76 -2.43 -10.25 -16.53
CA GLU A 76 -2.76 -11.00 -17.76
C GLU A 76 -3.41 -12.36 -17.45
N ARG A 77 -2.83 -13.12 -16.50
CA ARG A 77 -3.40 -14.41 -16.07
C ARG A 77 -4.75 -14.25 -15.37
N PHE A 78 -4.92 -13.20 -14.58
CA PHE A 78 -6.17 -12.87 -13.92
C PHE A 78 -7.29 -12.64 -14.94
N LEU A 79 -7.05 -11.76 -15.91
CA LEU A 79 -8.00 -11.45 -16.98
C LEU A 79 -8.32 -12.67 -17.84
N ALA A 80 -7.31 -13.45 -18.23
CA ALA A 80 -7.52 -14.69 -19.00
C ALA A 80 -8.37 -15.72 -18.24
N THR A 81 -8.20 -15.82 -16.92
CA THR A 81 -9.01 -16.72 -16.08
C THR A 81 -10.45 -16.23 -15.97
N LEU A 82 -10.66 -14.93 -15.76
CA LEU A 82 -11.99 -14.34 -15.73
C LEU A 82 -12.72 -14.49 -17.07
N GLN A 83 -12.03 -14.28 -18.19
CA GLN A 83 -12.63 -14.45 -19.51
C GLN A 83 -13.10 -15.88 -19.72
N ARG A 84 -12.23 -16.88 -19.48
CA ARG A 84 -12.60 -18.31 -19.57
C ARG A 84 -13.73 -18.69 -18.62
N ALA A 85 -13.72 -18.14 -17.41
CA ALA A 85 -14.80 -18.37 -16.45
C ALA A 85 -16.13 -17.80 -16.94
N THR A 86 -16.12 -16.61 -17.56
CA THR A 86 -17.32 -15.95 -18.10
C THR A 86 -17.87 -16.74 -19.28
N GLU A 87 -17.02 -17.15 -20.22
CA GLU A 87 -17.40 -18.02 -21.34
C GLU A 87 -18.02 -19.34 -20.86
N ALA A 88 -17.49 -19.93 -19.78
CA ALA A 88 -18.04 -21.15 -19.19
C ALA A 88 -19.36 -20.94 -18.43
N VAL A 89 -19.59 -19.76 -17.84
CA VAL A 89 -20.90 -19.38 -17.28
C VAL A 89 -21.93 -19.27 -18.40
N GLU A 90 -21.60 -18.53 -19.46
CA GLU A 90 -22.49 -18.32 -20.61
C GLU A 90 -22.82 -19.62 -21.33
N GLY A 91 -21.83 -20.51 -21.45
CA GLY A 91 -22.00 -21.86 -22.00
C GLY A 91 -22.72 -22.85 -21.06
N GLY A 92 -23.09 -22.44 -19.84
CA GLY A 92 -23.75 -23.32 -18.85
C GLY A 92 -22.87 -24.47 -18.37
N ALA A 93 -21.54 -24.36 -18.52
CA ALA A 93 -20.57 -25.40 -18.19
C ALA A 93 -20.17 -25.41 -16.70
N LEU A 94 -20.44 -24.32 -15.98
CA LEU A 94 -20.16 -24.17 -14.56
C LEU A 94 -21.30 -24.64 -13.66
N SER A 95 -20.93 -25.26 -12.55
CA SER A 95 -21.85 -25.57 -11.47
C SER A 95 -22.24 -24.30 -10.70
N ILE A 96 -23.41 -24.33 -10.05
CA ILE A 96 -23.89 -23.21 -9.22
C ILE A 96 -22.85 -22.79 -8.15
N PRO A 97 -22.20 -23.72 -7.43
CA PRO A 97 -21.13 -23.36 -6.49
C PRO A 97 -19.98 -22.59 -7.14
N THR A 98 -19.49 -23.04 -8.30
CA THR A 98 -18.39 -22.37 -9.01
C THR A 98 -18.78 -20.99 -9.52
N SER A 99 -20.01 -20.83 -10.02
CA SER A 99 -20.54 -19.52 -10.41
C SER A 99 -20.64 -18.55 -9.21
N HIS A 100 -21.04 -19.06 -8.04
CA HIS A 100 -21.08 -18.26 -6.82
C HIS A 100 -19.66 -17.89 -6.33
N LEU A 101 -18.70 -18.79 -6.50
CA LEU A 101 -17.29 -18.52 -6.21
C LEU A 101 -16.76 -17.39 -7.12
N LEU A 102 -16.99 -17.46 -8.42
CA LEU A 102 -16.62 -16.41 -9.38
C LEU A 102 -17.16 -15.04 -8.95
N GLN A 103 -18.45 -14.95 -8.62
CA GLN A 103 -19.07 -13.71 -8.13
C GLN A 103 -18.41 -13.21 -6.84
N THR A 104 -18.08 -14.12 -5.93
CA THR A 104 -17.44 -13.78 -4.65
C THR A 104 -16.05 -13.21 -4.88
N VAL A 105 -15.23 -13.83 -5.74
CA VAL A 105 -13.89 -13.35 -6.10
C VAL A 105 -13.97 -11.96 -6.73
N LEU A 106 -14.84 -11.78 -7.73
CA LEU A 106 -15.03 -10.48 -8.40
C LEU A 106 -15.46 -9.38 -7.44
N ARG A 107 -16.39 -9.67 -6.52
CA ARG A 107 -16.84 -8.72 -5.51
C ARG A 107 -15.71 -8.31 -4.57
N ARG A 108 -14.90 -9.28 -4.12
CA ARG A 108 -13.75 -9.00 -3.24
C ARG A 108 -12.73 -8.10 -3.94
N VAL A 109 -12.38 -8.41 -5.18
CA VAL A 109 -11.45 -7.60 -5.99
C VAL A 109 -12.00 -6.18 -6.19
N SER A 110 -13.30 -6.04 -6.52
CA SER A 110 -13.94 -4.73 -6.67
C SER A 110 -13.89 -3.90 -5.39
N ILE A 111 -14.14 -4.50 -4.22
CA ILE A 111 -14.06 -3.80 -2.93
C ILE A 111 -12.64 -3.31 -2.67
N VAL A 112 -11.63 -4.17 -2.89
CA VAL A 112 -10.23 -3.80 -2.67
C VAL A 112 -9.80 -2.70 -3.63
N ALA A 113 -10.10 -2.82 -4.92
CA ALA A 113 -9.79 -1.80 -5.92
C ALA A 113 -10.46 -0.45 -5.58
N GLY A 114 -11.72 -0.46 -5.15
CA GLY A 114 -12.43 0.75 -4.75
C GLY A 114 -11.81 1.43 -3.52
N ARG A 115 -11.31 0.65 -2.56
CA ARG A 115 -10.59 1.19 -1.39
C ARG A 115 -9.25 1.79 -1.77
N LEU A 116 -8.45 1.08 -2.56
CA LEU A 116 -7.16 1.58 -3.04
C LEU A 116 -7.30 2.90 -3.80
N HIS A 117 -8.32 3.00 -4.66
CA HIS A 117 -8.59 4.23 -5.40
C HIS A 117 -9.01 5.40 -4.49
N ALA A 118 -9.82 5.14 -3.46
CA ALA A 118 -10.18 6.16 -2.48
C ALA A 118 -8.96 6.64 -1.68
N ASP A 119 -8.08 5.72 -1.27
CA ASP A 119 -6.86 6.06 -0.53
C ASP A 119 -5.88 6.86 -1.41
N GLU A 120 -5.74 6.51 -2.69
CA GLU A 120 -4.98 7.27 -3.68
C GLU A 120 -5.52 8.71 -3.84
N ALA A 121 -6.83 8.87 -3.90
CA ALA A 121 -7.47 10.19 -3.98
C ALA A 121 -7.23 11.04 -2.72
N VAL A 122 -7.18 10.43 -1.54
CA VAL A 122 -6.85 11.14 -0.29
C VAL A 122 -5.36 11.50 -0.26
N ALA A 123 -4.48 10.60 -0.67
CA ALA A 123 -3.03 10.84 -0.69
C ALA A 123 -2.64 11.97 -1.66
N THR A 124 -3.24 12.00 -2.85
CA THR A 124 -3.01 13.07 -3.83
C THR A 124 -3.46 14.43 -3.29
N ARG A 125 -4.66 14.51 -2.71
CA ARG A 125 -5.15 15.74 -2.07
C ARG A 125 -4.23 16.21 -0.94
N LEU A 126 -3.75 15.31 -0.08
CA LEU A 126 -2.84 15.67 1.01
C LEU A 126 -1.50 16.20 0.48
N ALA A 127 -0.98 15.59 -0.59
CA ALA A 127 0.23 16.06 -1.25
C ALA A 127 0.03 17.46 -1.84
N ASP A 128 -1.10 17.73 -2.49
CA ASP A 128 -1.42 19.05 -3.02
C ASP A 128 -1.49 20.10 -1.90
N GLU A 129 -2.23 19.83 -0.82
CA GLU A 129 -2.33 20.71 0.35
C GLU A 129 -0.95 21.00 0.97
N ALA A 130 -0.08 19.98 1.08
CA ALA A 130 1.28 20.13 1.59
C ALA A 130 2.16 20.98 0.64
N THR A 131 2.02 20.80 -0.67
CA THR A 131 2.77 21.61 -1.65
C THR A 131 2.33 23.07 -1.64
N ASP A 132 1.04 23.34 -1.49
CA ASP A 132 0.53 24.70 -1.41
C ASP A 132 0.96 25.39 -0.11
N ALA A 133 0.92 24.69 1.02
CA ALA A 133 1.46 25.20 2.28
C ALA A 133 2.96 25.49 2.17
N ALA A 134 3.74 24.62 1.53
CA ALA A 134 5.17 24.85 1.29
C ALA A 134 5.42 26.07 0.41
N ARG A 135 4.65 26.24 -0.68
CA ARG A 135 4.71 27.43 -1.54
C ARG A 135 4.38 28.70 -0.77
N GLU A 136 3.37 28.65 0.09
CA GLU A 136 2.98 29.80 0.91
C GLU A 136 4.11 30.21 1.86
N VAL A 137 4.75 29.25 2.54
CA VAL A 137 5.90 29.52 3.41
C VAL A 137 7.06 30.13 2.64
N ILE A 138 7.43 29.55 1.48
CA ILE A 138 8.50 30.07 0.63
C ILE A 138 8.18 31.51 0.19
N ASN A 139 6.95 31.78 -0.24
CA ASN A 139 6.52 33.11 -0.67
C ASN A 139 6.54 34.13 0.49
N ARG A 140 6.12 33.72 1.70
CA ARG A 140 6.21 34.55 2.92
C ARG A 140 7.66 34.85 3.29
N MET A 141 8.56 33.86 3.25
CA MET A 141 9.99 34.07 3.51
C MET A 141 10.62 35.00 2.48
N GLY A 142 10.31 34.82 1.19
CA GLY A 142 10.76 35.70 0.13
C GLY A 142 10.25 37.14 0.30
N SER A 143 8.99 37.32 0.70
CA SER A 143 8.39 38.63 0.95
C SER A 143 9.01 39.34 2.16
N GLN A 144 9.31 38.60 3.25
CA GLN A 144 9.95 39.16 4.44
C GLN A 144 11.41 39.58 4.19
N ALA A 145 12.13 38.90 3.30
CA ALA A 145 13.49 39.26 2.92
C ALA A 145 13.59 40.66 2.26
N PHE A 146 12.53 41.14 1.61
CA PHE A 146 12.50 42.47 0.97
C PHE A 146 12.01 43.60 1.87
N VAL A 147 11.38 43.31 3.01
CA VAL A 147 10.76 44.34 3.89
C VAL A 147 11.67 44.74 5.05
N SER A 148 12.71 43.96 5.36
CA SER A 148 13.59 44.21 6.52
C SER A 148 14.55 45.39 6.39
N ASP A 149 14.69 46.02 5.22
CA ASP A 149 15.72 47.05 4.97
C ASP A 149 15.24 48.51 5.05
N GLN A 150 13.97 48.78 5.41
CA GLN A 150 13.42 50.16 5.39
C GLN A 150 13.25 50.85 6.75
N ARG A 151 13.70 50.28 7.87
CA ARG A 151 13.55 50.93 9.19
C ARG A 151 14.82 50.90 10.02
N SER A 152 15.86 51.60 9.57
CA SER A 152 16.99 51.98 10.44
C SER A 152 17.75 53.18 9.88
N SER A 153 17.20 54.40 10.02
CA SER A 153 18.01 55.63 10.21
C SER A 153 17.14 56.87 10.47
N LEU A 154 16.53 56.94 11.65
CA LEU A 154 16.15 58.23 12.23
C LEU A 154 16.64 58.24 13.68
N SER A 155 17.90 58.65 13.87
CA SER A 155 18.43 59.06 15.17
C SER A 155 19.05 60.46 15.02
N PRO A 156 18.68 61.43 15.87
CA PRO A 156 19.18 62.79 15.80
C PRO A 156 20.58 62.92 16.42
N SER A 157 21.48 63.60 15.72
CA SER A 157 22.85 63.89 16.12
C SER A 157 22.96 65.06 17.12
N PRO A 158 23.89 65.03 18.09
CA PRO A 158 24.27 66.21 18.88
C PRO A 158 25.44 66.99 18.23
N PRO A 159 25.62 68.29 18.54
CA PRO A 159 26.58 69.15 17.86
C PRO A 159 27.95 69.10 18.53
N GLY A 160 29.01 68.90 17.73
CA GLY A 160 30.40 68.95 18.20
C GLY A 160 31.33 69.47 17.11
N ARG A 161 31.81 70.71 17.29
CA ARG A 161 32.77 71.40 16.42
C ARG A 161 34.16 70.73 16.48
N SER A 162 34.85 70.62 15.34
CA SER A 162 36.17 71.23 15.12
C SER A 162 36.70 70.98 13.70
N CYS A 163 37.40 71.99 13.17
CA CYS A 163 37.97 72.04 11.84
C CYS A 163 39.17 71.09 11.67
N ARG A 164 39.26 70.39 10.53
CA ARG A 164 40.46 70.38 9.64
C ARG A 164 40.30 69.40 8.46
N GLN A 165 40.68 69.92 7.29
CA GLN A 165 41.14 69.25 6.07
C GLN A 165 40.17 68.33 5.31
N MET A 166 39.73 68.84 4.17
CA MET A 166 39.15 68.06 3.08
C MET A 166 40.08 66.92 2.66
N ARG A 167 39.66 65.69 2.91
CA ARG A 167 39.92 64.55 2.04
C ARG A 167 38.58 63.97 1.66
N HIS A 168 38.33 63.88 0.36
CA HIS A 168 37.17 63.17 -0.16
C HIS A 168 37.11 61.76 0.48
N PRO A 169 35.95 61.31 0.97
CA PRO A 169 35.81 59.92 1.37
C PRO A 169 36.05 59.04 0.14
N PRO A 170 36.72 57.88 0.27
CA PRO A 170 36.77 56.92 -0.81
C PRO A 170 35.32 56.56 -1.18
N SER A 171 35.03 56.58 -2.48
CA SER A 171 33.78 56.08 -3.04
C SER A 171 33.42 54.74 -2.39
N PRO A 172 32.16 54.51 -1.98
CA PRO A 172 31.76 53.23 -1.42
C PRO A 172 32.12 52.12 -2.43
N PRO A 173 32.61 50.96 -1.97
CA PRO A 173 32.93 49.87 -2.87
C PRO A 173 31.66 49.50 -3.63
N SER A 174 31.78 49.36 -4.95
CA SER A 174 30.74 48.94 -5.88
C SER A 174 30.11 47.57 -5.56
N ASP A 175 30.57 46.92 -4.48
CA ASP A 175 30.12 45.63 -3.95
C ASP A 175 28.70 45.64 -3.39
N LEU A 176 28.09 46.81 -3.16
CA LEU A 176 26.68 46.91 -2.77
C LEU A 176 25.70 46.82 -3.94
N LEU A 177 26.18 46.86 -5.19
CA LEU A 177 25.36 46.73 -6.41
C LEU A 177 25.48 45.35 -7.08
N LEU A 178 26.28 44.45 -6.52
CA LEU A 178 26.44 43.10 -7.04
C LEU A 178 25.35 42.19 -6.46
N ALA A 179 24.67 41.49 -7.38
CA ALA A 179 23.50 40.65 -7.09
C ALA A 179 23.69 39.77 -5.85
N PRO A 180 22.64 39.56 -5.02
CA PRO A 180 22.71 38.82 -3.75
C PRO A 180 23.47 37.49 -3.82
N TYR A 181 23.38 36.82 -4.97
CA TYR A 181 24.00 35.52 -5.21
C TYR A 181 25.53 35.56 -5.31
N ARG A 182 26.13 36.68 -5.72
CA ARG A 182 27.60 36.76 -5.89
C ARG A 182 28.33 36.66 -4.55
N ARG A 183 27.75 37.23 -3.50
CA ARG A 183 28.34 37.24 -2.16
C ARG A 183 28.32 35.83 -1.55
N TRP A 184 27.18 35.15 -1.67
CA TRP A 184 27.06 33.73 -1.30
C TRP A 184 28.06 32.86 -2.06
N PHE A 185 28.20 33.06 -3.37
CA PHE A 185 29.12 32.28 -4.20
C PHE A 185 30.60 32.50 -3.81
N LEU A 186 31.02 33.74 -3.54
CA LEU A 186 32.39 34.02 -3.09
C LEU A 186 32.68 33.52 -1.66
N ASP A 187 31.67 33.50 -0.79
CA ASP A 187 31.82 32.95 0.56
C ASP A 187 31.94 31.41 0.56
N HIS A 188 31.36 30.72 -0.43
CA HIS A 188 31.29 29.26 -0.46
C HIS A 188 32.27 28.61 -1.44
N PHE A 189 32.87 29.38 -2.36
CA PHE A 189 33.84 28.87 -3.32
C PHE A 189 35.13 29.70 -3.30
N ALA A 190 36.19 29.12 -2.74
CA ALA A 190 37.50 29.77 -2.61
C ALA A 190 38.23 29.96 -3.97
N PHE A 191 37.85 29.21 -5.01
CA PHE A 191 38.47 29.26 -6.34
C PHE A 191 37.41 29.14 -7.45
N PRO A 192 36.72 30.25 -7.80
CA PRO A 192 35.62 30.23 -8.75
C PRO A 192 36.03 30.04 -10.22
N TYR A 193 37.33 30.01 -10.51
CA TYR A 193 37.87 29.69 -11.83
C TYR A 193 39.00 28.69 -11.71
N LEU A 194 39.09 27.76 -12.67
CA LEU A 194 40.21 26.83 -12.84
C LEU A 194 41.52 27.61 -12.90
N THR A 195 42.33 27.51 -11.84
CA THR A 195 43.66 28.10 -11.83
C THR A 195 44.59 27.20 -12.64
N ALA A 196 45.63 27.78 -13.24
CA ALA A 196 46.59 27.05 -14.09
C ALA A 196 47.38 25.93 -13.36
N ALA A 197 47.12 25.71 -12.06
CA ALA A 197 47.65 24.62 -11.25
C ALA A 197 46.85 23.30 -11.40
N ASP A 198 45.74 23.30 -12.14
CA ASP A 198 44.89 22.12 -12.40
C ASP A 198 45.15 21.52 -13.80
N LYS A 199 46.39 21.63 -14.30
CA LYS A 199 46.88 21.05 -15.56
C LYS A 199 47.91 19.96 -15.32
#